data_AF-A0A353XT68-F1
#
_entry.id   AF-A0A353XT68-F1
#
_cell.length_a   1.000
_cell.length_b   1.000
_cell.length_c   1.000
_cell.angle_alpha   90.00
_cell.angle_beta   90.00
_cell.angle_gamma   90.00
#
_symmetry.space_group_name_H-M   'P 1'
#
loop_
_entity.id
_entity.type
_entity.pdbx_description
1 polymer ?
#
loop_
_entity_poly.entity_id
_entity_poly.type
_entity_poly.pdbx_seq_one_letter_code
_entity_poly.pdbx_strand_id
1 'polypeptide(L)'
;FYFLDFPMMKRHTKEEIAKHPELKDRDILEAKRACELLKDKPFALLNYLEGTRFTPEKRDAQKSPYKNLLKPKAGGISLAIQALGPQIDGILDMTIVYPDGSPSYTDLWKGNVKRLGVHVQRIDIPQALFTAIEEGDYNNDDAMKQTMYAWLDEIWRNKDEQISRMKADFENSPKPL
;
A
#
# COMPACT_ATOMS: atom_id res chain seq x y z
N PHE A 1 9.84 -8.99 -13.70
CA PHE A 1 8.59 -8.78 -12.93
C PHE A 1 7.44 -9.67 -13.38
N TYR A 2 7.34 -10.10 -14.65
CA TYR A 2 6.33 -11.09 -15.11
C TYR A 2 6.59 -12.55 -14.67
N PHE A 3 7.72 -12.82 -14.00
CA PHE A 3 8.23 -14.18 -13.73
C PHE A 3 7.76 -14.77 -12.38
N LEU A 4 6.90 -14.05 -11.63
CA LEU A 4 6.48 -14.43 -10.28
C LEU A 4 4.96 -14.61 -10.15
N ASP A 5 4.24 -14.71 -11.27
CA ASP A 5 2.78 -14.91 -11.34
C ASP A 5 1.92 -13.91 -10.53
N PHE A 6 2.47 -12.74 -10.18
CA PHE A 6 1.71 -11.72 -9.46
C PHE A 6 0.71 -11.02 -10.38
N PRO A 7 -0.55 -10.78 -9.94
CA PRO A 7 -1.49 -9.98 -10.70
C PRO A 7 -0.94 -8.56 -10.89
N MET A 8 -0.64 -8.20 -12.14
CA MET A 8 -0.34 -6.82 -12.48
C MET A 8 -1.66 -6.08 -12.70
N MET A 9 -2.15 -5.42 -11.66
CA MET A 9 -3.33 -4.58 -11.78
C MET A 9 -3.01 -3.36 -12.64
N LYS A 10 -3.81 -3.12 -13.69
CA LYS A 10 -3.61 -1.98 -14.56
C LYS A 10 -4.09 -0.72 -13.86
N ARG A 11 -3.26 0.32 -13.93
CA ARG A 11 -3.62 1.61 -13.36
C ARG A 11 -4.52 2.35 -14.35
N HIS A 12 -5.81 2.35 -14.08
CA HIS A 12 -6.78 3.18 -14.79
C HIS A 12 -6.99 4.52 -14.07
N THR A 13 -7.06 5.62 -14.83
CA THR A 13 -7.41 6.93 -14.26
C THR A 13 -8.91 7.02 -13.98
N LYS A 14 -9.31 8.01 -13.16
CA LYS A 14 -10.74 8.24 -12.90
C LYS A 14 -11.49 8.58 -14.19
N GLU A 15 -10.87 9.31 -15.10
CA GLU A 15 -11.46 9.66 -16.40
C GLU A 15 -11.64 8.42 -17.29
N GLU A 16 -10.69 7.49 -17.27
CA GLU A 16 -10.78 6.23 -18.02
C GLU A 16 -11.88 5.31 -17.49
N ILE A 17 -11.98 5.15 -16.17
CA ILE A 17 -13.03 4.34 -15.54
C ILE A 17 -14.42 4.97 -15.76
N ALA A 18 -14.53 6.29 -15.71
CA ALA A 18 -15.80 6.96 -15.97
C ALA A 18 -16.30 6.77 -17.41
N LYS A 19 -15.38 6.66 -18.38
CA LYS A 19 -15.70 6.39 -19.79
C LYS A 19 -15.96 4.92 -20.07
N HIS A 20 -15.33 4.03 -19.30
CA HIS A 20 -15.38 2.58 -19.47
C HIS A 20 -15.56 1.88 -18.11
N PRO A 21 -16.78 1.90 -17.54
CA PRO A 21 -17.06 1.27 -16.25
C PRO A 21 -16.66 -0.23 -16.21
N GLU A 22 -16.71 -0.91 -17.35
CA GLU A 22 -16.33 -2.32 -17.52
C GLU A 22 -14.84 -2.61 -17.18
N LEU A 23 -13.98 -1.59 -17.20
CA LEU A 23 -12.56 -1.74 -16.81
C LEU A 23 -12.42 -2.14 -15.34
N LYS A 24 -13.34 -1.68 -14.49
CA LYS A 24 -13.36 -2.01 -13.07
C LYS A 24 -13.69 -3.47 -12.82
N ASP A 25 -14.68 -4.00 -13.54
CA ASP A 25 -15.08 -5.40 -13.43
C ASP A 25 -13.99 -6.32 -13.99
N ARG A 26 -13.29 -5.86 -15.04
CA ARG A 26 -12.14 -6.57 -15.59
C ARG A 26 -11.00 -6.70 -14.58
N ASP A 27 -10.67 -5.65 -13.84
CA ASP A 27 -9.62 -5.71 -12.81
C ASP A 27 -9.99 -6.70 -11.69
N ILE A 28 -11.26 -6.75 -11.28
CA ILE A 28 -11.77 -7.75 -10.32
C ILE A 28 -11.62 -9.17 -10.86
N LEU A 29 -11.96 -9.40 -12.13
CA LEU A 29 -11.84 -10.72 -12.76
C LEU A 29 -10.37 -11.13 -12.95
N GLU A 30 -9.49 -10.21 -13.33
CA GLU A 30 -8.05 -10.48 -13.46
C GLU A 30 -7.42 -10.75 -12.09
N ALA A 31 -7.79 -9.99 -11.05
CA ALA A 31 -7.40 -10.27 -9.68
C ALA A 31 -7.85 -11.67 -9.27
N LYS A 32 -9.16 -11.98 -9.33
CA LYS A 32 -9.71 -13.31 -8.98
C LYS A 32 -9.02 -14.45 -9.73
N ARG A 33 -8.71 -14.31 -11.02
CA ARG A 33 -7.97 -15.33 -11.78
C ARG A 33 -6.57 -15.56 -11.24
N ALA A 34 -5.84 -14.50 -10.93
CA ALA A 34 -4.51 -14.64 -10.33
C ALA A 34 -4.59 -15.27 -8.93
N CYS A 35 -5.66 -14.97 -8.18
CA CYS A 35 -5.93 -15.56 -6.87
C CYS A 35 -6.17 -17.08 -6.94
N GLU A 36 -6.94 -17.56 -7.91
CA GLU A 36 -7.17 -19.00 -8.10
C GLU A 36 -5.86 -19.77 -8.34
N LEU A 37 -4.86 -19.16 -8.99
CA LEU A 37 -3.53 -19.77 -9.18
C LEU A 37 -2.70 -19.86 -7.89
N LEU A 38 -3.08 -19.11 -6.85
CA LEU A 38 -2.38 -18.98 -5.57
C LEU A 38 -3.06 -19.71 -4.42
N LYS A 39 -4.31 -20.17 -4.61
CA LYS A 39 -5.18 -20.71 -3.55
C LYS A 39 -4.56 -21.82 -2.69
N ASP A 40 -3.72 -22.67 -3.29
CA ASP A 40 -3.08 -23.80 -2.62
C ASP A 40 -1.59 -23.55 -2.29
N LYS A 41 -1.12 -22.30 -2.34
CA LYS A 41 0.28 -21.93 -2.15
C LYS A 41 0.40 -20.77 -1.15
N PRO A 42 1.43 -20.76 -0.28
CA PRO A 42 1.76 -19.58 0.48
C PRO A 42 2.07 -18.41 -0.47
N PHE A 43 1.40 -17.28 -0.28
CA PHE A 43 1.64 -16.08 -1.06
C PHE A 43 1.77 -14.85 -0.16
N ALA A 44 2.47 -13.84 -0.68
CA ALA A 44 2.50 -12.51 -0.08
C ALA A 44 2.08 -11.50 -1.13
N LEU A 45 1.01 -10.75 -0.85
CA LEU A 45 0.55 -9.68 -1.72
C LEU A 45 1.15 -8.36 -1.25
N LEU A 46 1.95 -7.72 -2.11
CA LEU A 46 2.53 -6.42 -1.81
C LEU A 46 1.61 -5.32 -2.31
N ASN A 47 1.15 -4.46 -1.39
CA ASN A 47 0.30 -3.32 -1.71
C ASN A 47 0.99 -2.00 -1.40
N TYR A 48 1.08 -1.11 -2.40
CA TYR A 48 1.69 0.20 -2.26
C TYR A 48 0.61 1.27 -2.23
N LEU A 49 0.05 1.52 -1.05
CA LEU A 49 -1.12 2.40 -0.90
C LEU A 49 -0.82 3.88 -1.24
N GLU A 50 0.44 4.33 -1.21
CA GLU A 50 0.80 5.66 -1.76
C GLU A 50 0.62 5.73 -3.30
N GLY A 51 0.64 4.57 -3.97
CA GLY A 51 0.42 4.39 -5.40
C GLY A 51 1.54 4.92 -6.31
N THR A 52 2.48 5.71 -5.79
CA THR A 52 3.72 6.12 -6.49
C THR A 52 4.83 6.36 -5.49
N ARG A 53 6.08 6.40 -5.97
CA ARG A 53 7.21 6.85 -5.15
C ARG A 53 6.98 8.26 -4.60
N PHE A 54 7.18 8.42 -3.30
CA PHE A 54 7.18 9.70 -2.59
C PHE A 54 8.19 10.67 -3.20
N THR A 55 7.76 11.92 -3.37
CA THR A 55 8.66 13.07 -3.53
C THR A 55 8.05 14.26 -2.77
N PRO A 56 8.85 15.20 -2.24
CA PRO A 56 8.33 16.39 -1.57
C PRO A 56 7.35 17.17 -2.45
N GLU A 57 7.62 17.28 -3.76
CA GLU A 57 6.77 18.00 -4.72
C GLU A 57 5.39 17.34 -4.82
N LYS A 58 5.31 16.01 -4.84
CA LYS A 58 4.02 15.29 -4.86
C LYS A 58 3.26 15.42 -3.55
N ARG A 59 3.98 15.39 -2.42
CA ARG A 59 3.39 15.61 -1.08
C ARG A 59 2.75 16.98 -1.00
N ASP A 60 3.46 18.00 -1.45
CA ASP A 60 3.02 19.40 -1.39
C ASP A 60 1.89 19.65 -2.39
N ALA A 61 2.00 19.13 -3.62
CA ALA A 61 0.97 19.26 -4.66
C ALA A 61 -0.38 18.67 -4.25
N GLN A 62 -0.39 17.53 -3.54
CA GLN A 62 -1.64 16.92 -3.05
C GLN A 62 -2.09 17.47 -1.70
N LYS A 63 -1.32 18.39 -1.09
CA LYS A 63 -1.53 18.89 0.28
C LYS A 63 -1.67 17.73 1.27
N SER A 64 -0.68 16.84 1.29
CA SER A 64 -0.66 15.72 2.22
C SER A 64 -0.70 16.25 3.67
N PRO A 65 -1.57 15.71 4.54
CA PRO A 65 -1.56 16.08 5.96
C PRO A 65 -0.38 15.46 6.72
N TYR A 66 0.31 14.48 6.10
CA TYR A 66 1.43 13.75 6.70
C TYR A 66 2.77 14.37 6.31
N LYS A 67 3.73 14.35 7.24
CA LYS A 67 5.05 14.94 7.03
C LYS A 67 5.89 14.13 6.04
N ASN A 68 5.83 12.81 6.11
CA ASN A 68 6.73 11.88 5.43
C ASN A 68 6.03 11.02 4.36
N LEU A 69 4.70 11.12 4.22
CA LEU A 69 3.91 10.23 3.37
C LEU A 69 3.07 10.99 2.35
N LEU A 70 2.77 10.32 1.24
CA LEU A 70 1.70 10.72 0.33
C LEU A 70 0.33 10.31 0.91
N LYS A 71 -0.78 10.87 0.41
CA LYS A 71 -2.12 10.42 0.80
C LYS A 71 -2.34 8.95 0.39
N PRO A 72 -2.91 8.11 1.26
CA PRO A 72 -3.18 6.72 0.92
C PRO A 72 -4.27 6.62 -0.15
N LYS A 73 -4.23 5.53 -0.91
CA LYS A 73 -5.25 5.12 -1.86
C LYS A 73 -5.84 3.79 -1.43
N ALA A 74 -7.16 3.76 -1.25
CA ALA A 74 -7.87 2.56 -0.81
C ALA A 74 -8.11 1.55 -1.95
N GLY A 75 -8.17 1.99 -3.22
CA GLY A 75 -8.63 1.13 -4.32
C GLY A 75 -7.90 -0.21 -4.46
N GLY A 76 -6.57 -0.22 -4.36
CA GLY A 76 -5.79 -1.45 -4.50
C GLY A 76 -5.99 -2.44 -3.35
N ILE A 77 -6.10 -1.95 -2.11
CA ILE A 77 -6.31 -2.81 -0.93
C ILE A 77 -7.76 -3.30 -0.86
N SER A 78 -8.74 -2.46 -1.22
CA SER A 78 -10.13 -2.88 -1.30
C SER A 78 -10.33 -3.97 -2.33
N LEU A 79 -9.70 -3.85 -3.50
CA LEU A 79 -9.74 -4.87 -4.55
C LEU A 79 -9.08 -6.19 -4.10
N ALA A 80 -7.94 -6.08 -3.41
CA ALA A 80 -7.27 -7.25 -2.85
C ALA A 80 -8.16 -7.97 -1.82
N ILE A 81 -8.75 -7.26 -0.87
CA ILE A 81 -9.65 -7.85 0.13
C ILE A 81 -10.88 -8.45 -0.55
N GLN A 82 -11.49 -7.75 -1.50
CA GLN A 82 -12.67 -8.27 -2.22
C GLN A 82 -12.37 -9.56 -3.01
N ALA A 83 -11.15 -9.70 -3.53
CA ALA A 83 -10.76 -10.88 -4.31
C ALA A 83 -10.20 -12.03 -3.45
N LEU A 84 -9.53 -11.72 -2.34
CA LEU A 84 -8.69 -12.65 -1.56
C LEU A 84 -9.06 -12.76 -0.09
N GLY A 85 -10.05 -12.00 0.40
CA GLY A 85 -10.40 -11.91 1.82
C GLY A 85 -10.36 -13.25 2.56
N PRO A 86 -11.03 -14.31 2.07
CA PRO A 86 -11.06 -15.60 2.77
C PRO A 86 -9.74 -16.36 2.78
N GLN A 87 -8.71 -15.89 2.06
CA GLN A 87 -7.35 -16.43 2.02
C GLN A 87 -6.33 -15.55 2.76
N ILE A 88 -6.73 -14.40 3.32
CA ILE A 88 -5.84 -13.48 4.02
C ILE A 88 -5.78 -13.86 5.51
N ASP A 89 -4.66 -14.45 5.93
CA ASP A 89 -4.41 -14.81 7.34
C ASP A 89 -3.93 -13.64 8.21
N GLY A 90 -3.57 -12.50 7.59
CA GLY A 90 -3.12 -11.30 8.28
C GLY A 90 -2.53 -10.26 7.35
N ILE A 91 -2.41 -9.02 7.84
CA ILE A 91 -1.84 -7.91 7.09
C ILE A 91 -0.64 -7.37 7.86
N LEU A 92 0.45 -7.17 7.13
CA LEU A 92 1.67 -6.58 7.67
C LEU A 92 1.81 -5.16 7.15
N ASP A 93 1.82 -4.21 8.07
CA ASP A 93 2.19 -2.85 7.79
C ASP A 93 3.72 -2.72 7.83
N MET A 94 4.32 -2.41 6.68
CA MET A 94 5.77 -2.31 6.52
C MET A 94 6.18 -0.86 6.27
N THR A 95 7.21 -0.42 7.00
CA THR A 95 7.80 0.91 6.89
C THR A 95 9.30 0.77 6.66
N ILE A 96 9.78 1.37 5.57
CA ILE A 96 11.20 1.35 5.20
C ILE A 96 11.72 2.79 5.20
N VAL A 97 12.77 3.05 5.99
CA VAL A 97 13.42 4.36 6.09
C VAL A 97 14.85 4.26 5.61
N TYR A 98 15.19 5.10 4.63
CA TYR A 98 16.56 5.34 4.19
C TYR A 98 17.05 6.65 4.82
N PRO A 99 17.76 6.62 5.95
CA PRO A 99 18.13 7.84 6.68
C PRO A 99 19.16 8.69 5.94
N ASP A 100 19.92 8.09 5.01
CA ASP A 100 20.91 8.78 4.17
C ASP A 100 20.33 9.27 2.84
N GLY A 101 19.00 9.24 2.67
CA GLY A 101 18.30 9.60 1.45
C GLY A 101 17.86 8.40 0.62
N SER A 102 16.88 8.62 -0.25
CA SER A 102 16.32 7.56 -1.12
C SER A 102 17.37 7.09 -2.13
N PRO A 103 17.71 5.79 -2.16
CA PRO A 103 18.75 5.29 -3.06
C PRO A 103 18.26 5.29 -4.50
N SER A 104 19.17 5.57 -5.45
CA SER A 104 18.91 5.28 -6.86
C SER A 104 18.97 3.77 -7.11
N TYR A 105 18.47 3.35 -8.27
CA TYR A 105 18.64 1.96 -8.72
C TYR A 105 20.12 1.54 -8.72
N THR A 106 20.99 2.41 -9.22
CA THR A 106 22.44 2.17 -9.27
C THR A 106 23.05 2.05 -7.88
N ASP A 107 22.57 2.81 -6.90
CA ASP A 107 23.07 2.73 -5.52
C ASP A 107 22.73 1.39 -4.88
N LEU A 108 21.53 0.86 -5.13
CA LEU A 108 21.12 -0.47 -4.68
C LEU A 108 22.03 -1.56 -5.25
N TRP A 109 22.28 -1.54 -6.56
CA TRP A 109 23.11 -2.55 -7.22
C TRP A 109 24.59 -2.50 -6.83
N LYS A 110 25.10 -1.31 -6.51
CA LYS A 110 26.49 -1.12 -6.07
C LYS A 110 26.71 -1.37 -4.58
N GLY A 111 25.64 -1.61 -3.81
CA GLY A 111 25.75 -1.74 -2.35
C GLY A 111 26.04 -0.41 -1.64
N ASN A 112 25.70 0.72 -2.23
CA ASN A 112 25.95 2.06 -1.67
C ASN A 112 24.98 2.44 -0.53
N VAL A 113 23.98 1.61 -0.25
CA VAL A 113 23.04 1.82 0.85
C VAL A 113 23.73 1.48 2.17
N LYS A 114 24.11 2.51 2.93
CA LYS A 114 24.86 2.34 4.19
C LYS A 114 23.99 1.95 5.38
N ARG A 115 22.79 2.53 5.45
CA ARG A 115 21.85 2.34 6.57
C ARG A 115 20.44 2.18 6.04
N LEU A 116 19.70 1.27 6.68
CA LEU A 116 18.31 0.96 6.36
C LEU A 116 17.58 0.65 7.66
N GLY A 117 16.45 1.33 7.88
CA GLY A 117 15.52 0.97 8.94
C GLY A 117 14.32 0.25 8.36
N VAL A 118 13.96 -0.88 8.95
CA VAL A 118 12.73 -1.61 8.62
C VAL A 118 11.91 -1.75 9.90
N HIS A 119 10.66 -1.32 9.85
CA HIS A 119 9.68 -1.57 10.88
C HIS A 119 8.52 -2.35 10.26
N VAL A 120 8.13 -3.44 10.91
CA VAL A 120 7.01 -4.28 10.49
C VAL A 120 6.12 -4.50 11.69
N GLN A 121 4.83 -4.29 11.51
CA GLN A 121 3.80 -4.59 12.50
C GLN A 121 2.64 -5.33 11.84
N ARG A 122 2.03 -6.27 12.56
CA ARG A 122 0.75 -6.85 12.13
C ARG A 122 -0.34 -5.83 12.42
N ILE A 123 -1.23 -5.62 11.46
CA ILE A 123 -2.42 -4.79 11.63
C ILE A 123 -3.66 -5.64 11.39
N ASP A 124 -4.73 -5.31 12.09
CA ASP A 124 -6.03 -5.93 11.93
C ASP A 124 -6.98 -4.96 11.20
N ILE A 125 -7.79 -5.51 10.31
CA ILE A 125 -8.92 -4.78 9.73
C ILE A 125 -10.11 -4.98 10.66
N PRO A 126 -10.84 -3.92 11.04
CA PRO A 126 -12.11 -4.07 11.74
C PRO A 126 -13.03 -5.04 10.99
N GLN A 127 -13.52 -6.09 11.67
CA GLN A 127 -14.27 -7.17 11.01
C GLN A 127 -15.45 -6.68 10.17
N ALA A 128 -16.17 -5.66 10.66
CA ALA A 128 -17.28 -5.06 9.92
C ALA A 128 -16.84 -4.40 8.60
N LEU A 129 -15.68 -3.72 8.61
CA LEU A 129 -15.09 -3.13 7.42
C LEU A 129 -14.63 -4.22 6.44
N PHE A 130 -14.01 -5.29 6.95
CA PHE A 130 -13.56 -6.41 6.15
C PHE A 130 -14.72 -7.07 5.38
N THR A 131 -15.76 -7.47 6.11
CA THR A 131 -16.95 -8.13 5.53
C THR A 131 -17.64 -7.24 4.50
N ALA A 132 -17.81 -5.94 4.78
CA ALA A 132 -18.42 -5.02 3.82
C ALA A 132 -17.59 -4.86 2.53
N ILE A 133 -16.25 -4.93 2.61
CA ILE A 133 -15.40 -4.89 1.41
C ILE A 133 -15.52 -6.20 0.62
N GLU A 134 -15.60 -7.35 1.28
CA GLU A 134 -15.81 -8.65 0.64
C GLU A 134 -17.13 -8.72 -0.13
N GLU A 135 -18.21 -8.17 0.43
CA GLU A 135 -19.54 -8.12 -0.18
C GLU A 135 -19.62 -7.13 -1.37
N GLY A 136 -18.61 -6.25 -1.51
CA GLY A 136 -18.45 -5.35 -2.64
C GLY A 136 -19.01 -3.94 -2.44
N ASP A 137 -19.41 -3.60 -1.22
CA ASP A 137 -20.07 -2.33 -0.90
C ASP A 137 -19.13 -1.12 -0.94
N TYR A 138 -17.82 -1.33 -0.85
CA TYR A 138 -16.80 -0.28 -0.91
C TYR A 138 -16.95 0.68 -2.10
N ASN A 139 -17.41 0.14 -3.23
CA ASN A 139 -17.45 0.87 -4.48
C ASN A 139 -18.72 1.71 -4.66
N ASN A 140 -19.80 1.32 -4.00
CA ASN A 140 -21.14 1.83 -4.23
C ASN A 140 -21.68 2.64 -3.04
N ASP A 141 -21.01 2.59 -1.89
CA ASP A 141 -21.39 3.32 -0.68
C ASP A 141 -20.31 4.33 -0.24
N ASP A 142 -20.70 5.61 -0.15
CA ASP A 142 -19.82 6.68 0.30
C ASP A 142 -19.56 6.64 1.81
N ALA A 143 -20.49 6.14 2.63
CA ALA A 143 -20.26 5.93 4.06
C ALA A 143 -19.21 4.84 4.29
N MET A 144 -19.23 3.79 3.46
CA MET A 144 -18.20 2.75 3.48
C MET A 144 -16.83 3.28 3.08
N LYS A 145 -16.75 4.14 2.04
CA LYS A 145 -15.49 4.80 1.67
C LYS A 145 -14.96 5.66 2.82
N GLN A 146 -15.82 6.41 3.51
CA GLN A 146 -15.40 7.21 4.66
C GLN A 146 -14.82 6.34 5.78
N THR A 147 -15.49 5.23 6.09
CA THR A 147 -15.03 4.25 7.10
C THR A 147 -13.66 3.67 6.72
N MET A 148 -13.49 3.29 5.45
CA MET A 148 -12.21 2.80 4.93
C MET A 148 -11.10 3.85 5.04
N TYR A 149 -11.38 5.09 4.65
CA TYR A 149 -10.40 6.17 4.74
C TYR A 149 -10.09 6.57 6.18
N ALA A 150 -11.04 6.47 7.11
CA ALA A 150 -10.80 6.70 8.53
C ALA A 150 -9.83 5.65 9.10
N TRP A 151 -10.06 4.37 8.79
CA TRP A 151 -9.14 3.29 9.19
C TRP A 151 -7.75 3.46 8.57
N LEU A 152 -7.67 3.80 7.28
CA LEU A 152 -6.40 4.07 6.62
C LEU A 152 -5.68 5.29 7.20
N ASP A 153 -6.41 6.35 7.57
CA ASP A 153 -5.83 7.55 8.18
C ASP A 153 -5.16 7.22 9.51
N GLU A 154 -5.78 6.39 10.34
CA GLU A 154 -5.18 5.95 11.61
C GLU A 154 -3.84 5.23 11.37
N ILE A 155 -3.81 4.29 10.42
CA ILE A 155 -2.58 3.58 10.04
C ILE A 155 -1.55 4.57 9.50
N TRP A 156 -1.96 5.52 8.65
CA TRP A 156 -1.06 6.50 8.04
C TRP A 156 -0.46 7.46 9.06
N ARG A 157 -1.25 7.93 10.03
CA ARG A 157 -0.76 8.76 11.12
C ARG A 157 0.27 8.02 11.96
N ASN A 158 -0.03 6.78 12.35
CA ASN A 158 0.90 5.95 13.12
C ASN A 158 2.20 5.69 12.32
N LYS A 159 2.08 5.42 11.02
CA LYS A 159 3.23 5.25 10.12
C LYS A 159 4.06 6.54 9.99
N ASP A 160 3.43 7.70 9.86
CA ASP A 160 4.14 8.99 9.73
C ASP A 160 4.92 9.35 11.00
N GLU A 161 4.33 9.10 12.16
CA GLU A 161 4.99 9.24 13.46
C GLU A 161 6.15 8.25 13.58
N GLN A 162 5.94 6.98 13.21
CA GLN A 162 6.98 5.95 13.24
C GLN A 162 8.17 6.31 12.34
N ILE A 163 7.93 6.81 11.13
CA ILE A 163 9.01 7.29 10.24
C ILE A 163 9.79 8.43 10.90
N SER A 164 9.09 9.37 11.55
CA SER A 164 9.73 10.50 12.22
C SER A 164 10.61 10.04 13.37
N ARG A 165 10.15 9.07 14.18
CA ARG A 165 10.93 8.44 15.26
C ARG A 165 12.18 7.74 14.71
N MET A 166 12.00 6.87 13.72
CA MET A 166 13.12 6.15 13.09
C MET A 166 14.18 7.11 12.52
N LYS A 167 13.77 8.20 11.87
CA LYS A 167 14.70 9.22 11.36
C LYS A 167 15.50 9.87 12.49
N ALA A 168 14.84 10.27 13.59
CA ALA A 168 15.51 10.84 14.75
C ALA A 168 16.48 9.84 15.40
N ASP A 169 16.10 8.56 15.50
CA ASP A 169 16.98 7.51 16.03
C ASP A 169 18.24 7.34 15.17
N PHE A 170 18.12 7.42 13.84
CA PHE A 170 19.26 7.38 12.93
C PHE A 170 20.12 8.65 12.94
N GLU A 171 19.56 9.81 13.27
CA GLU A 171 20.32 11.05 13.47
C GLU A 171 21.15 10.99 14.76
N ASN A 172 20.60 10.39 15.81
CA ASN A 172 21.27 10.21 17.10
C ASN A 172 22.23 9.02 17.14
N SER A 173 22.12 8.08 16.20
CA SER A 173 23.01 6.93 16.08
C SER A 173 24.22 7.25 15.19
N PRO A 174 25.47 7.04 15.65
CA PRO A 174 26.65 7.31 14.83
C PRO A 174 26.63 6.49 13.54
N LYS A 175 27.07 7.10 12.42
CA LYS A 175 27.23 6.39 11.16
C LYS A 175 28.28 5.29 11.35
N PRO A 176 28.00 4.03 10.97
CA PRO A 176 29.05 3.02 10.91
C PRO A 176 30.17 3.54 9.99
N LEU A 177 31.41 3.40 10.46
CA LEU A 177 32.63 3.85 9.79
C LEU A 177 32.77 3.29 8.38
#